data_AF-A0A7W1FIK8-F1
#
_entry.id   AF-A0A7W1FIK8-F1
#
_cell.length_a   1.000
_cell.length_b   1.000
_cell.length_c   1.000
_cell.angle_alpha   90.00
_cell.angle_beta   90.00
_cell.angle_gamma   90.00
#
_symmetry.space_group_name_H-M   'P 1'
#
loop_
_entity.id
_entity.type
_entity.pdbx_description
1 polymer ?
#
loop_
_entity_poly.entity_id
_entity_poly.type
_entity_poly.pdbx_seq_one_letter_code
_entity_poly.pdbx_strand_id
1 'polypeptide(L)'
;MTNGHGIDDEPHLRPPPCPPPCPAPCPAVGHGVNDEPLRATVIAAGHGVGDEPGVSAPAGVTTYRDHLNAGLHRTSPTTTWLATLVAALAAGPWAILAAVFGTSADTQGVAMVVVGPLCEEVAKVAVVFLIVERWPWLFRWRVQVLLAAICGGLVFSVIENLLYLHVYIPDPEPWMVHWRWTVCVALHSGCSLIAGLGMTRVWSTCWRDQQPPDGNHAIPFIAAAALIHGTYNFLALTGEIATR
;
A
#
# COMPACT_ATOMS: atom_id res chain seq x y z
N MET A 1 -48.39 -8.84 10.18
CA MET A 1 -47.64 -9.94 10.82
C MET A 1 -46.34 -10.09 10.07
N THR A 2 -45.27 -9.46 10.56
CA THR A 2 -43.94 -9.51 9.94
C THR A 2 -43.09 -10.45 10.76
N ASN A 3 -42.74 -11.60 10.19
CA ASN A 3 -41.79 -12.53 10.79
C ASN A 3 -40.40 -11.90 10.73
N GLY A 4 -39.97 -11.31 11.85
CA GLY A 4 -38.65 -10.73 11.97
C GLY A 4 -37.63 -11.84 12.13
N HIS A 5 -36.76 -12.01 11.12
CA HIS A 5 -35.51 -12.72 11.29
C HIS A 5 -34.56 -11.82 12.07
N GLY A 6 -34.33 -12.15 13.34
CA GLY A 6 -33.39 -11.44 14.19
C GLY A 6 -31.96 -11.89 13.91
N ILE A 7 -30.99 -11.02 14.21
CA ILE A 7 -29.57 -11.32 14.07
C ILE A 7 -29.16 -12.55 14.91
N ASP A 8 -29.95 -12.87 15.93
CA ASP A 8 -29.76 -14.02 16.82
C ASP A 8 -30.10 -15.37 16.15
N ASP A 9 -30.74 -15.37 14.98
CA ASP A 9 -31.04 -16.58 14.21
C ASP A 9 -29.85 -17.05 13.34
N GLU A 10 -28.81 -16.22 13.20
CA GLU A 10 -27.64 -16.48 12.38
C GLU A 10 -26.89 -17.74 12.85
N PRO A 11 -26.80 -18.80 12.02
CA PRO A 11 -26.26 -20.11 12.43
C PRO A 11 -24.82 -20.05 12.96
N HIS A 12 -24.05 -19.06 12.52
CA HIS A 12 -22.64 -18.89 12.85
C HIS A 12 -22.40 -18.11 14.16
N LEU A 13 -23.43 -17.46 14.71
CA LEU A 13 -23.38 -16.78 16.01
C LEU A 13 -23.83 -17.67 17.17
N ARG A 14 -24.30 -18.89 16.87
CA ARG A 14 -24.68 -19.85 17.89
C ARG A 14 -23.42 -20.34 18.61
N PRO A 15 -23.35 -20.24 19.95
CA PRO A 15 -22.27 -20.86 20.69
C PRO A 15 -22.24 -22.37 20.39
N PRO A 16 -21.04 -22.98 20.26
CA PRO A 16 -20.94 -24.40 20.00
C PRO A 16 -21.70 -25.17 21.10
N PRO A 17 -22.40 -26.26 20.74
CA PRO A 17 -23.16 -27.04 21.70
C PRO A 17 -22.24 -27.48 22.83
N CYS A 18 -22.66 -27.23 24.07
CA CYS A 18 -21.96 -27.72 25.24
C CYS A 18 -21.75 -29.23 25.08
N PRO A 19 -20.52 -29.74 25.30
CA PRO A 19 -20.29 -31.17 25.28
C PRO A 19 -21.20 -31.86 26.32
N PRO A 20 -21.68 -33.08 26.03
CA PRO A 20 -22.54 -33.80 26.94
C PRO A 20 -21.85 -33.97 28.30
N PRO A 21 -22.60 -33.91 29.42
CA PRO A 21 -22.04 -34.12 30.75
C PRO A 21 -21.37 -35.50 30.79
N CYS A 22 -20.06 -35.51 31.11
CA CYS A 22 -19.29 -36.74 31.23
C CYS A 22 -19.99 -37.71 32.21
N PRO A 23 -20.35 -38.92 31.76
CA PRO A 23 -20.81 -39.95 32.68
C PRO A 23 -19.60 -40.51 33.43
N ALA A 24 -19.64 -40.40 34.75
CA ALA A 24 -18.73 -40.94 35.77
C ALA A 24 -17.54 -40.07 36.20
N PRO A 25 -17.18 -40.11 37.51
CA PRO A 25 -15.99 -39.44 38.03
C PRO A 25 -14.74 -40.14 37.50
N CYS A 26 -13.87 -39.40 36.82
CA CYS A 26 -12.54 -39.89 36.46
C CYS A 26 -11.78 -40.27 37.75
N PRO A 27 -11.14 -41.47 37.81
CA PRO A 27 -10.22 -41.78 38.89
C PRO A 27 -9.08 -40.77 38.87
N ALA A 28 -8.62 -40.37 40.05
CA ALA A 28 -7.53 -39.43 40.22
C ALA A 28 -6.26 -39.95 39.53
N VAL A 29 -5.98 -39.40 38.35
CA VAL A 29 -4.74 -39.62 37.61
C VAL A 29 -3.66 -38.82 38.34
N GLY A 30 -2.73 -39.54 38.96
CA GLY A 30 -1.56 -38.93 39.59
C GLY A 30 -0.83 -38.04 38.59
N HIS A 31 -0.35 -36.89 39.08
CA HIS A 31 0.60 -36.03 38.40
C HIS A 31 1.91 -36.79 38.14
N GLY A 32 1.90 -37.67 37.15
CA GLY A 32 3.10 -38.01 36.40
C GLY A 32 3.43 -36.79 35.56
N VAL A 33 4.55 -36.15 35.87
CA VAL A 33 5.23 -35.23 34.97
C VAL A 33 5.56 -36.05 33.72
N ASN A 34 4.62 -36.08 32.78
CA ASN A 34 4.89 -36.59 31.47
C ASN A 34 5.80 -35.56 30.82
N ASP A 35 7.08 -35.91 30.72
CA ASP A 35 7.96 -35.47 29.65
C ASP A 35 7.31 -35.87 28.32
N GLU A 36 6.20 -35.21 27.94
CA GLU A 36 5.83 -35.15 26.54
C GLU A 36 7.02 -34.43 25.88
N PRO A 37 7.80 -35.11 25.02
CA PRO A 37 8.76 -34.38 24.20
C PRO A 37 7.92 -33.35 23.48
N LEU A 38 8.27 -32.07 23.68
CA LEU A 38 7.69 -30.92 22.99
C LEU A 38 7.33 -31.42 21.59
N ARG A 39 6.05 -31.72 21.35
CA ARG A 39 5.58 -32.01 20.01
C ARG A 39 5.81 -30.68 19.35
N ALA A 40 6.93 -30.58 18.65
CA ALA A 40 7.22 -29.49 17.76
C ALA A 40 5.95 -29.38 16.94
N THR A 41 5.13 -28.38 17.26
CA THR A 41 3.97 -28.04 16.48
C THR A 41 4.57 -27.91 15.10
N VAL A 42 4.31 -28.91 14.25
CA VAL A 42 4.76 -28.89 12.87
C VAL A 42 4.10 -27.63 12.36
N ILE A 43 4.90 -26.55 12.28
CA ILE A 43 4.49 -25.29 11.71
C ILE A 43 3.98 -25.74 10.34
N ALA A 44 2.65 -25.73 10.19
CA ALA A 44 1.96 -26.27 9.03
C ALA A 44 2.76 -25.85 7.81
N ALA A 45 3.24 -26.83 7.04
CA ALA A 45 4.25 -26.66 5.99
C ALA A 45 4.02 -25.30 5.32
N GLY A 46 4.81 -24.31 5.77
CA GLY A 46 4.48 -22.91 5.50
C GLY A 46 4.52 -22.72 4.00
N HIS A 47 3.57 -21.94 3.46
CA HIS A 47 3.52 -21.61 2.05
C HIS A 47 4.93 -21.27 1.56
N GLY A 48 5.47 -22.13 0.70
CA GLY A 48 6.86 -22.06 0.28
C GLY A 48 7.05 -20.85 -0.63
N VAL A 49 8.25 -20.28 -0.67
CA VAL A 49 8.56 -19.17 -1.60
C VAL A 49 8.32 -19.57 -3.06
N GLY A 50 8.43 -20.86 -3.37
CA GLY A 50 8.14 -21.40 -4.70
C GLY A 50 6.65 -21.50 -5.04
N ASP A 51 5.76 -21.30 -4.07
CA ASP A 51 4.30 -21.31 -4.29
C ASP A 51 3.80 -19.93 -4.81
N GLU A 52 4.62 -18.89 -4.69
CA GLU A 52 4.28 -17.51 -5.12
C GLU A 52 4.45 -17.34 -6.64
N PRO A 53 3.39 -16.97 -7.38
CA PRO A 53 3.46 -16.81 -8.83
C PRO A 53 4.46 -15.71 -9.23
N GLY A 54 5.46 -16.10 -10.02
CA GLY A 54 6.50 -15.21 -10.54
C GLY A 54 7.69 -14.99 -9.60
N VAL A 55 7.83 -15.76 -8.52
CA VAL A 55 9.04 -15.75 -7.67
C VAL A 55 9.79 -17.07 -7.84
N SER A 56 10.96 -17.04 -8.47
CA SER A 56 11.86 -18.19 -8.51
C SER A 56 12.66 -18.24 -7.21
N ALA A 57 12.31 -19.17 -6.32
CA ALA A 57 13.09 -19.42 -5.11
C ALA A 57 14.53 -19.85 -5.48
N PRO A 58 15.58 -19.19 -4.96
CA PRO A 58 16.95 -19.64 -5.16
C PRO A 58 17.14 -21.06 -4.61
N ALA A 59 18.04 -21.85 -5.21
CA ALA A 59 18.35 -23.18 -4.71
C ALA A 59 18.76 -23.14 -3.22
N GLY A 60 18.12 -23.96 -2.40
CA GLY A 60 18.37 -24.04 -0.95
C GLY A 60 17.57 -23.07 -0.09
N VAL A 61 16.74 -22.18 -0.68
CA VAL A 61 15.83 -21.30 0.07
C VAL A 61 14.53 -22.05 0.33
N THR A 62 14.28 -22.40 1.60
CA THR A 62 13.09 -23.17 2.00
C THR A 62 12.00 -22.28 2.60
N THR A 63 12.37 -21.12 3.13
CA THR A 63 11.44 -20.18 3.78
C THR A 63 11.55 -18.76 3.22
N TYR A 64 10.50 -17.95 3.42
CA TYR A 64 10.51 -16.54 3.04
C TYR A 64 11.57 -15.72 3.80
N ARG A 65 11.84 -16.08 5.07
CA ARG A 65 12.95 -15.53 5.85
C ARG A 65 14.30 -15.74 5.16
N ASP A 66 14.56 -16.96 4.68
CA ASP A 66 15.82 -17.25 3.97
C ASP A 66 15.94 -16.42 2.70
N HIS A 67 14.82 -16.20 2.01
CA HIS A 67 14.74 -15.35 0.83
C HIS A 67 15.09 -13.89 1.15
N LEU A 68 14.50 -13.31 2.19
CA LEU A 68 14.80 -11.95 2.66
C LEU A 68 16.28 -11.79 3.05
N ASN A 69 16.82 -12.72 3.83
CA ASN A 69 18.21 -12.68 4.27
C ASN A 69 19.18 -12.83 3.09
N ALA A 70 18.91 -13.74 2.16
CA ALA A 70 19.70 -13.88 0.94
C ALA A 70 19.67 -12.60 0.09
N GLY A 71 18.51 -11.95 -0.02
CA GLY A 71 18.37 -10.64 -0.64
C GLY A 71 19.23 -9.56 0.02
N LEU A 72 19.15 -9.48 1.36
CA LEU A 72 19.92 -8.51 2.14
C LEU A 72 21.44 -8.69 1.98
N HIS A 73 21.93 -9.93 2.00
CA HIS A 73 23.35 -10.24 1.83
C HIS A 73 23.88 -9.93 0.41
N ARG A 74 23.04 -10.07 -0.62
CA ARG A 74 23.42 -9.77 -2.02
C ARG A 74 23.43 -8.28 -2.34
N THR A 75 22.78 -7.47 -1.52
CA THR A 75 22.50 -6.07 -1.87
C THR A 75 23.42 -5.15 -1.08
N SER A 76 24.20 -4.32 -1.76
CA SER A 76 25.08 -3.33 -1.11
C SER A 76 24.30 -2.09 -0.65
N PRO A 77 24.83 -1.27 0.28
CA PRO A 77 24.23 0.02 0.63
C PRO A 77 24.02 0.92 -0.61
N THR A 78 25.01 0.98 -1.51
CA THR A 78 24.94 1.76 -2.75
C THR A 78 23.79 1.31 -3.64
N THR A 79 23.60 -0.01 -3.77
CA THR A 79 22.49 -0.58 -4.55
C THR A 79 21.14 -0.16 -3.97
N THR A 80 20.99 -0.13 -2.63
CA THR A 80 19.72 0.29 -2.00
C THR A 80 19.39 1.77 -2.21
N TRP A 81 20.40 2.64 -2.14
CA TRP A 81 20.22 4.06 -2.43
C TRP A 81 19.97 4.33 -3.91
N LEU A 82 20.62 3.59 -4.81
CA LEU A 82 20.33 3.65 -6.23
C LEU A 82 18.89 3.23 -6.53
N ALA A 83 18.42 2.12 -5.93
CA ALA A 83 17.03 1.70 -6.05
C ALA A 83 16.05 2.76 -5.52
N THR A 84 16.39 3.42 -4.40
CA THR A 84 15.60 4.53 -3.84
C THR A 84 15.51 5.71 -4.82
N LEU A 85 16.63 6.10 -5.43
CA LEU A 85 16.67 7.17 -6.42
C LEU A 85 15.87 6.82 -7.68
N VAL A 86 16.03 5.59 -8.20
CA VAL A 86 15.25 5.11 -9.35
C VAL A 86 13.76 5.12 -9.05
N ALA A 87 13.35 4.65 -7.86
CA ALA A 87 11.96 4.66 -7.44
C ALA A 87 11.39 6.09 -7.38
N ALA A 88 12.14 7.02 -6.80
CA ALA A 88 11.77 8.43 -6.71
C ALA A 88 11.57 9.07 -8.09
N LEU A 89 12.46 8.79 -9.04
CA LEU A 89 12.41 9.38 -10.38
C LEU A 89 11.38 8.73 -11.30
N ALA A 90 11.14 7.42 -11.17
CA ALA A 90 10.23 6.67 -12.04
C ALA A 90 8.75 6.88 -11.71
N ALA A 91 8.43 7.24 -10.46
CA ALA A 91 7.05 7.47 -10.01
C ALA A 91 6.32 8.57 -10.80
N GLY A 92 6.99 9.69 -11.08
CA GLY A 92 6.38 10.83 -11.79
C GLY A 92 5.97 10.49 -13.22
N PRO A 93 6.89 10.02 -14.09
CA PRO A 93 6.56 9.63 -15.47
C PRO A 93 5.46 8.56 -15.56
N TRP A 94 5.45 7.60 -14.63
CA TRP A 94 4.41 6.55 -14.61
C TRP A 94 3.01 7.12 -14.38
N ALA A 95 2.89 8.11 -13.49
CA ALA A 95 1.62 8.76 -13.21
C ALA A 95 1.11 9.64 -14.35
N ILE A 96 1.97 10.15 -15.24
CA ILE A 96 1.53 10.82 -16.48
C ILE A 96 0.82 9.83 -17.40
N LEU A 97 1.37 8.63 -17.57
CA LEU A 97 0.72 7.59 -18.38
C LEU A 97 -0.68 7.30 -17.82
N ALA A 98 -0.79 7.15 -16.50
CA ALA A 98 -2.08 6.96 -15.84
C ALA A 98 -3.05 8.13 -16.09
N ALA A 99 -2.59 9.37 -16.04
CA ALA A 99 -3.40 10.55 -16.31
C ALA A 99 -3.89 10.63 -17.78
N VAL A 100 -3.03 10.25 -18.74
CA VAL A 100 -3.37 10.22 -20.17
C VAL A 100 -4.41 9.13 -20.48
N PHE A 101 -4.33 7.96 -19.84
CA PHE A 101 -5.32 6.90 -20.03
C PHE A 101 -6.63 7.13 -19.27
N GLY A 102 -6.65 8.00 -18.25
CA GLY A 102 -7.84 8.31 -17.44
C GLY A 102 -8.81 9.31 -18.08
N THR A 103 -8.41 10.03 -19.13
CA THR A 103 -9.21 11.08 -19.77
C THR A 103 -10.04 10.53 -20.95
N SER A 104 -11.09 9.78 -20.64
CA SER A 104 -12.21 9.60 -21.59
C SER A 104 -13.24 10.71 -21.37
N ALA A 105 -13.67 11.37 -22.46
CA ALA A 105 -14.27 12.71 -22.45
C ALA A 105 -15.66 12.84 -21.81
N ASP A 106 -16.34 11.73 -21.49
CA ASP A 106 -17.78 11.73 -21.17
C ASP A 106 -18.13 11.75 -19.66
N THR A 107 -17.15 11.62 -18.74
CA THR A 107 -17.41 11.57 -17.29
C THR A 107 -16.73 12.67 -16.48
N GLN A 108 -16.73 13.90 -17.01
CA GLN A 108 -15.84 14.99 -16.56
C GLN A 108 -15.93 15.33 -15.05
N GLY A 109 -17.12 15.35 -14.43
CA GLY A 109 -17.22 15.76 -13.01
C GLY A 109 -16.69 14.73 -12.00
N VAL A 110 -17.35 13.58 -11.90
CA VAL A 110 -17.03 12.56 -10.87
C VAL A 110 -15.67 11.90 -11.13
N ALA A 111 -15.30 11.71 -12.40
CA ALA A 111 -14.01 11.11 -12.72
C ALA A 111 -12.85 12.01 -12.29
N MET A 112 -12.94 13.34 -12.45
CA MET A 112 -11.87 14.27 -12.04
C MET A 112 -11.72 14.42 -10.52
N VAL A 113 -12.79 14.20 -9.77
CA VAL A 113 -12.79 14.39 -8.30
C VAL A 113 -12.48 13.10 -7.55
N VAL A 114 -12.87 11.94 -8.08
CA VAL A 114 -12.74 10.66 -7.36
C VAL A 114 -11.75 9.71 -8.04
N VAL A 115 -11.99 9.41 -9.32
CA VAL A 115 -11.23 8.36 -10.02
C VAL A 115 -9.82 8.82 -10.36
N GLY A 116 -9.67 10.03 -10.90
CA GLY A 116 -8.39 10.64 -11.25
C GLY A 116 -7.44 10.67 -10.05
N PRO A 117 -7.81 11.34 -8.94
CA PRO A 117 -7.00 11.37 -7.73
C PRO A 117 -6.62 9.98 -7.21
N LEU A 118 -7.55 9.02 -7.20
CA LEU A 118 -7.23 7.65 -6.79
C LEU A 118 -6.18 7.00 -7.69
N CYS A 119 -6.37 7.05 -9.01
CA CYS A 119 -5.43 6.50 -9.98
C CYS A 119 -4.05 7.15 -9.87
N GLU A 120 -4.02 8.47 -9.69
CA GLU A 120 -2.78 9.21 -9.53
C GLU A 120 -2.05 8.86 -8.23
N GLU A 121 -2.76 8.77 -7.10
CA GLU A 121 -2.11 8.40 -5.83
C GLU A 121 -1.57 6.97 -5.88
N VAL A 122 -2.27 6.02 -6.52
CA VAL A 122 -1.75 4.68 -6.78
C VAL A 122 -0.50 4.73 -7.67
N ALA A 123 -0.54 5.50 -8.76
CA ALA A 123 0.56 5.59 -9.71
C ALA A 123 1.83 6.20 -9.08
N LYS A 124 1.69 7.23 -8.23
CA LYS A 124 2.80 7.88 -7.51
C LYS A 124 3.58 6.91 -6.62
N VAL A 125 2.93 5.89 -6.05
CA VAL A 125 3.60 4.89 -5.20
C VAL A 125 3.78 3.53 -5.86
N ALA A 126 3.34 3.33 -7.11
CA ALA A 126 3.38 2.03 -7.77
C ALA A 126 4.79 1.41 -7.82
N VAL A 127 5.81 2.21 -8.12
CA VAL A 127 7.21 1.72 -8.16
C VAL A 127 7.72 1.38 -6.75
N VAL A 128 7.36 2.18 -5.75
CA VAL A 128 7.69 1.89 -4.34
C VAL A 128 7.01 0.60 -3.89
N PHE A 129 5.74 0.42 -4.22
CA PHE A 129 4.96 -0.79 -3.95
C PHE A 129 5.60 -2.01 -4.60
N LEU A 130 5.92 -1.94 -5.90
CA LEU A 130 6.55 -3.03 -6.65
C LEU A 130 7.88 -3.45 -6.01
N ILE A 131 8.70 -2.49 -5.59
CA ILE A 131 9.97 -2.79 -4.90
C ILE A 131 9.69 -3.44 -3.55
N VAL A 132 8.74 -2.93 -2.74
CA VAL A 132 8.39 -3.53 -1.45
C VAL A 132 7.84 -4.95 -1.62
N GLU A 133 7.01 -5.18 -2.64
CA GLU A 133 6.39 -6.48 -2.94
C GLU A 133 7.43 -7.51 -3.40
N ARG A 134 8.26 -7.14 -4.39
CA ARG A 134 9.15 -8.10 -5.08
C ARG A 134 10.56 -8.17 -4.50
N TRP A 135 11.07 -7.06 -3.99
CA TRP A 135 12.46 -6.93 -3.53
C TRP A 135 12.55 -6.05 -2.27
N PRO A 136 11.87 -6.41 -1.16
CA PRO A 136 11.81 -5.60 0.05
C PRO A 136 13.18 -5.26 0.67
N TRP A 137 14.23 -6.02 0.34
CA TRP A 137 15.61 -5.78 0.74
C TRP A 137 16.33 -4.66 -0.03
N LEU A 138 15.77 -4.17 -1.14
CA LEU A 138 16.27 -2.97 -1.82
C LEU A 138 16.02 -1.70 -0.99
N PHE A 139 15.09 -1.76 -0.02
CA PHE A 139 14.97 -0.78 1.04
C PHE A 139 15.50 -1.38 2.36
N ARG A 140 16.52 -0.75 2.94
CA ARG A 140 17.12 -1.13 4.23
C ARG A 140 16.51 -0.39 5.40
N TRP A 141 16.01 0.82 5.16
CA TRP A 141 15.47 1.69 6.20
C TRP A 141 14.13 2.29 5.78
N ARG A 142 13.26 2.48 6.77
CA ARG A 142 11.96 3.16 6.59
C ARG A 142 12.09 4.51 5.87
N VAL A 143 13.16 5.24 6.16
CA VAL A 143 13.41 6.55 5.54
C VAL A 143 13.58 6.47 4.02
N GLN A 144 14.11 5.36 3.47
CA GLN A 144 14.24 5.21 2.01
C GLN A 144 12.88 5.08 1.35
N VAL A 145 11.95 4.33 1.96
CA VAL A 145 10.57 4.18 1.47
C VAL A 145 9.87 5.55 1.47
N LEU A 146 9.98 6.29 2.57
CA LEU A 146 9.39 7.62 2.70
C LEU A 146 10.00 8.63 1.72
N LEU A 147 11.33 8.66 1.59
CA LEU A 147 12.02 9.53 0.64
C LEU A 147 11.62 9.21 -0.80
N ALA A 148 11.57 7.93 -1.18
CA ALA A 148 11.14 7.53 -2.51
C ALA A 148 9.71 8.01 -2.82
N ALA A 149 8.78 7.86 -1.87
CA ALA A 149 7.40 8.31 -2.03
C ALA A 149 7.28 9.84 -2.13
N ILE A 150 7.88 10.60 -1.20
CA ILE A 150 7.84 12.07 -1.21
C ILE A 150 8.48 12.62 -2.49
N CYS A 151 9.66 12.12 -2.86
CA CYS A 151 10.34 12.56 -4.07
C CYS A 151 9.57 12.16 -5.32
N GLY A 152 8.88 11.02 -5.32
CA GLY A 152 7.94 10.65 -6.39
C GLY A 152 6.82 11.68 -6.56
N GLY A 153 6.22 12.13 -5.46
CA GLY A 153 5.22 13.21 -5.46
C GLY A 153 5.77 14.55 -5.97
N LEU A 154 7.01 14.90 -5.58
CA LEU A 154 7.69 16.10 -6.08
C LEU A 154 7.92 16.03 -7.58
N VAL A 155 8.50 14.94 -8.09
CA VAL A 155 8.73 14.73 -9.53
C VAL A 155 7.41 14.76 -10.30
N PHE A 156 6.36 14.11 -9.78
CA PHE A 156 5.03 14.18 -10.38
C PHE A 156 4.53 15.62 -10.48
N SER A 157 4.56 16.38 -9.38
CA SER A 157 4.06 17.75 -9.36
C SER A 157 4.83 18.69 -10.29
N VAL A 158 6.15 18.50 -10.44
CA VAL A 158 6.97 19.23 -11.41
C VAL A 158 6.44 18.97 -12.82
N ILE A 159 6.25 17.71 -13.19
CA ILE A 159 5.84 17.37 -14.55
C ILE A 159 4.41 17.82 -14.82
N GLU A 160 3.50 17.58 -13.88
CA GLU A 160 2.11 18.01 -14.00
C GLU A 160 2.02 19.54 -14.15
N ASN A 161 2.74 20.31 -13.33
CA ASN A 161 2.75 21.76 -13.46
C ASN A 161 3.30 22.23 -14.81
N LEU A 162 4.34 21.59 -15.34
CA LEU A 162 4.84 21.90 -16.68
C LEU A 162 3.78 21.61 -17.76
N LEU A 163 3.06 20.49 -17.66
CA LEU A 163 1.97 20.17 -18.58
C LEU A 163 0.85 21.22 -18.50
N TYR A 164 0.42 21.63 -17.31
CA TYR A 164 -0.62 22.64 -17.21
C TYR A 164 -0.18 24.01 -17.73
N LEU A 165 1.02 24.47 -17.35
CA LEU A 165 1.48 25.82 -17.69
C LEU A 165 1.94 25.97 -19.15
N HIS A 166 2.28 24.87 -19.83
CA HIS A 166 2.78 24.93 -21.20
C HIS A 166 1.92 24.20 -22.23
N VAL A 167 0.98 23.34 -21.80
CA VAL A 167 0.14 22.55 -22.72
C VAL A 167 -1.34 22.85 -22.51
N TYR A 168 -1.85 22.83 -21.28
CA TYR A 168 -3.29 22.93 -21.03
C TYR A 168 -3.83 24.36 -20.85
N ILE A 169 -3.02 25.28 -20.34
CA ILE A 169 -3.44 26.65 -20.04
C ILE A 169 -2.65 27.62 -20.92
N PRO A 170 -3.23 28.13 -22.02
CA PRO A 170 -2.58 29.16 -22.80
C PRO A 170 -2.48 30.46 -21.97
N ASP A 171 -1.31 31.11 -22.01
CA ASP A 171 -1.03 32.39 -21.35
C ASP A 171 -1.46 32.45 -19.86
N PRO A 172 -0.91 31.59 -18.97
CA PRO A 172 -1.35 31.50 -17.59
C PRO A 172 -1.04 32.79 -16.81
N GLU A 173 -2.02 33.26 -16.02
CA GLU A 173 -1.82 34.42 -15.16
C GLU A 173 -0.74 34.17 -14.08
N PRO A 174 0.03 35.20 -13.67
CA PRO A 174 1.14 35.01 -12.73
C PRO A 174 0.75 34.36 -11.39
N TRP A 175 -0.44 34.64 -10.86
CA TRP A 175 -0.90 34.04 -9.61
C TRP A 175 -1.15 32.54 -9.75
N MET A 176 -1.57 32.07 -10.92
CA MET A 176 -1.82 30.65 -11.20
C MET A 176 -0.52 29.87 -11.28
N VAL A 177 0.51 30.47 -11.89
CA VAL A 177 1.88 29.93 -11.87
C VAL A 177 2.35 29.77 -10.43
N HIS A 178 2.19 30.79 -9.58
CA HIS A 178 2.59 30.73 -8.18
C HIS A 178 1.81 29.67 -7.40
N TRP A 179 0.48 29.61 -7.57
CA TRP A 179 -0.38 28.63 -6.92
C TRP A 179 0.03 27.19 -7.26
N ARG A 180 0.31 26.91 -8.54
CA ARG A 180 0.74 25.58 -8.99
C ARG A 180 2.07 25.16 -8.37
N TRP A 181 3.05 26.05 -8.37
CA TRP A 181 4.38 25.75 -7.82
C TRP A 181 4.45 25.72 -6.29
N THR A 182 3.39 26.13 -5.59
CA THR A 182 3.33 26.12 -4.13
C THR A 182 2.29 25.13 -3.62
N VAL A 183 1.01 25.42 -3.84
CA VAL A 183 -0.11 24.65 -3.31
C VAL A 183 -0.19 23.26 -3.94
N CYS A 184 -0.09 23.14 -5.27
CA CYS A 184 -0.15 21.82 -5.91
C CYS A 184 1.08 20.98 -5.53
N VAL A 185 2.29 21.56 -5.54
CA VAL A 185 3.51 20.84 -5.12
C VAL A 185 3.38 20.33 -3.68
N ALA A 186 2.89 21.17 -2.76
CA ALA A 186 2.65 20.78 -1.37
C ALA A 186 1.59 19.68 -1.26
N LEU A 187 0.49 19.79 -2.00
CA LEU A 187 -0.58 18.79 -2.05
C LEU A 187 -0.05 17.43 -2.51
N HIS A 188 0.60 17.36 -3.67
CA HIS A 188 1.05 16.08 -4.24
C HIS A 188 2.15 15.44 -3.38
N SER A 189 3.08 16.25 -2.86
CA SER A 189 4.13 15.75 -1.97
C SER A 189 3.56 15.25 -0.64
N GLY A 190 2.56 15.96 -0.10
CA GLY A 190 1.85 15.58 1.12
C GLY A 190 1.01 14.31 0.95
N CYS A 191 0.24 14.19 -0.12
CA CYS A 191 -0.53 12.98 -0.43
C CYS A 191 0.41 11.78 -0.66
N SER A 192 1.53 11.99 -1.36
CA SER A 192 2.55 10.96 -1.57
C SER A 192 3.23 10.54 -0.27
N LEU A 193 3.45 11.46 0.67
CA LEU A 193 3.93 11.13 2.02
C LEU A 193 2.94 10.22 2.75
N ILE A 194 1.64 10.56 2.71
CA ILE A 194 0.59 9.75 3.36
C ILE A 194 0.58 8.34 2.78
N ALA A 195 0.55 8.20 1.45
CA ALA A 195 0.63 6.90 0.79
C ALA A 195 1.95 6.16 1.12
N GLY A 196 3.07 6.89 1.19
CA GLY A 196 4.38 6.39 1.61
C GLY A 196 4.43 5.85 3.04
N LEU A 197 3.64 6.40 3.97
CA LEU A 197 3.47 5.84 5.32
C LEU A 197 2.82 4.45 5.27
N GLY A 198 1.83 4.27 4.39
CA GLY A 198 1.23 2.96 4.11
C GLY A 198 2.25 1.96 3.58
N MET A 199 3.04 2.35 2.58
CA MET A 199 4.15 1.53 2.04
C MET A 199 5.17 1.17 3.12
N THR A 200 5.52 2.13 3.97
CA THR A 200 6.47 1.93 5.08
C THR A 200 5.93 0.93 6.10
N ARG A 201 4.60 0.90 6.31
CA ARG A 201 3.94 -0.09 7.17
C ARG A 201 4.03 -1.48 6.56
N VAL A 202 3.67 -1.64 5.28
CA VAL A 202 3.79 -2.92 4.54
C VAL A 202 5.22 -3.45 4.61
N TRP A 203 6.21 -2.60 4.34
CA TRP A 203 7.62 -2.95 4.42
C TRP A 203 8.04 -3.36 5.84
N SER A 204 7.60 -2.61 6.86
CA SER A 204 7.95 -2.88 8.26
C SER A 204 7.35 -4.19 8.77
N THR A 205 6.11 -4.52 8.39
CA THR A 205 5.47 -5.80 8.77
C THR A 205 6.16 -6.97 8.09
N CYS A 206 6.50 -6.85 6.80
CA CYS A 206 7.30 -7.85 6.08
C CYS A 206 8.61 -8.19 6.81
N TRP A 207 9.36 -7.17 7.24
CA TRP A 207 10.63 -7.38 7.96
C TRP A 207 10.47 -7.87 9.40
N ARG A 208 9.44 -7.40 10.11
CA ARG A 208 9.18 -7.85 11.49
C ARG A 208 8.75 -9.30 11.52
N ASP A 209 7.81 -9.66 10.66
CA ASP A 209 7.12 -10.96 10.70
C ASP A 209 7.85 -12.00 9.83
N GLN A 210 8.76 -11.56 8.96
CA GLN A 210 9.51 -12.39 8.01
C GLN A 210 8.55 -13.18 7.10
N GLN A 211 7.51 -12.50 6.63
CA GLN A 211 6.44 -12.99 5.77
C GLN A 211 6.29 -12.11 4.52
N PRO A 212 5.65 -12.60 3.44
CA PRO A 212 5.35 -11.80 2.27
C PRO A 212 4.65 -10.46 2.60
N PRO A 213 4.93 -9.38 1.84
CA PRO A 213 4.31 -8.08 2.03
C PRO A 213 2.79 -8.16 1.81
N ASP A 214 2.02 -7.74 2.80
CA ASP A 214 0.56 -7.62 2.67
C ASP A 214 0.18 -6.18 2.33
N GLY A 215 -0.17 -5.96 1.05
CA GLY A 215 -0.58 -4.66 0.51
C GLY A 215 -1.83 -4.06 1.16
N ASN A 216 -2.66 -4.86 1.85
CA ASN A 216 -3.86 -4.36 2.53
C ASN A 216 -3.53 -3.28 3.58
N HIS A 217 -2.33 -3.34 4.17
CA HIS A 217 -1.87 -2.34 5.12
C HIS A 217 -1.71 -0.93 4.52
N ALA A 218 -1.60 -0.81 3.19
CA ALA A 218 -1.43 0.46 2.51
C ALA A 218 -2.73 1.10 2.01
N ILE A 219 -3.76 0.28 1.76
CA ILE A 219 -5.06 0.73 1.25
C ILE A 219 -5.62 1.94 2.01
N PRO A 220 -5.71 1.95 3.36
CA PRO A 220 -6.30 3.10 4.07
C PRO A 220 -5.50 4.39 3.87
N PHE A 221 -4.19 4.29 3.68
CA PHE A 221 -3.32 5.46 3.45
C PHE A 221 -3.48 6.00 2.03
N ILE A 222 -3.53 5.12 1.04
CA ILE A 222 -3.78 5.51 -0.36
C ILE A 222 -5.18 6.13 -0.49
N ALA A 223 -6.19 5.54 0.15
CA ALA A 223 -7.54 6.09 0.17
C ALA A 223 -7.60 7.46 0.84
N ALA A 224 -6.90 7.66 1.96
CA ALA A 224 -6.80 8.96 2.62
C ALA A 224 -6.13 10.02 1.73
N ALA A 225 -5.02 9.68 1.08
CA ALA A 225 -4.34 10.54 0.12
C ALA A 225 -5.26 10.94 -1.05
N ALA A 226 -5.94 9.95 -1.65
CA ALA A 226 -6.86 10.16 -2.76
C ALA A 226 -8.06 11.03 -2.36
N LEU A 227 -8.59 10.85 -1.15
CA LEU A 227 -9.70 11.67 -0.62
C LEU A 227 -9.27 13.13 -0.43
N ILE A 228 -8.09 13.37 0.15
CA ILE A 228 -7.55 14.73 0.36
C ILE A 228 -7.36 15.43 -0.99
N HIS A 229 -6.73 14.73 -1.94
CA HIS A 229 -6.52 15.23 -3.29
C HIS A 229 -7.86 15.50 -4.01
N GLY A 230 -8.77 14.53 -4.01
CA GLY A 230 -10.10 14.71 -4.61
C GLY A 230 -10.89 15.88 -4.02
N THR A 231 -10.81 16.05 -2.69
CA THR A 231 -11.42 17.20 -2.00
C THR A 231 -10.83 18.51 -2.50
N TYR A 232 -9.50 18.59 -2.64
CA TYR A 232 -8.86 19.77 -3.22
C TYR A 232 -9.35 20.04 -4.64
N ASN A 233 -9.39 19.03 -5.51
CA ASN A 233 -9.88 19.18 -6.89
C ASN A 233 -11.32 19.69 -6.91
N PHE A 234 -12.20 19.13 -6.08
CA PHE A 234 -13.58 19.58 -5.96
C PHE A 234 -13.69 21.05 -5.55
N LEU A 235 -12.91 21.49 -4.56
CA LEU A 235 -12.90 22.88 -4.11
C LEU A 235 -12.35 23.83 -5.19
N ALA A 236 -11.32 23.42 -5.92
CA ALA A 236 -10.77 24.20 -7.03
C ALA A 236 -11.80 24.37 -8.16
N LEU A 237 -12.45 23.28 -8.58
CA LEU A 237 -13.51 23.30 -9.60
C LEU A 237 -14.71 24.15 -9.19
N THR A 238 -15.20 24.01 -7.97
CA THR A 238 -16.37 24.77 -7.48
C THR A 238 -16.05 26.24 -7.26
N GLY A 239 -14.85 26.56 -6.77
CA GLY A 239 -14.36 27.93 -6.62
C GLY A 239 -14.23 28.66 -7.96
N GLU A 240 -13.75 27.98 -9.00
CA GLU A 240 -13.66 28.54 -10.35
C GLU A 240 -15.04 28.82 -10.97
N ILE A 241 -16.02 27.95 -10.73
CA ILE A 241 -17.41 28.16 -11.18
C ILE A 241 -18.02 29.38 -10.47
N ALA A 242 -17.66 29.64 -9.21
CA ALA A 242 -18.21 30.74 -8.43
C ALA A 242 -17.63 32.12 -8.78
N THR A 243 -16.48 32.18 -9.48
CA THR A 243 -15.81 33.43 -9.87
C THR A 243 -16.01 33.83 -11.32
N ARG A 244 -16.70 33.00 -12.12
CA ARG A 244 -17.15 33.30 -13.49
C ARG A 244 -18.58 33.85 -13.49
#